data_AF-A0A0R3R517-F1
#
_entry.id   AF-A0A0R3R517-F1
#
_cell.length_a   1.000
_cell.length_b   1.000
_cell.length_c   1.000
_cell.angle_alpha   90.00
_cell.angle_beta   90.00
_cell.angle_gamma   90.00
#
_symmetry.space_group_name_H-M   'P 1'
#
loop_
_entity.id
_entity.type
_entity.pdbx_description
1 polymer ?
#
loop_
_entity_poly.entity_id
_entity_poly.type
_entity_poly.pdbx_seq_one_letter_code
_entity_poly.pdbx_strand_id
1 'polypeptide(L)'
;MKETGMSVVITSINNIIAFMAGTLLPIPALKSFCSQTAILLTFNMIAIMVIYPAMIALDLRRRRASRRDMGCCCMGNSVSAKKLRVESLELNMGKQIVGSLSVTGHNVYPGPPPSLLLKNDDDKEKKWYTLGGFLQYYYIPFLTLPLTKLMVIVTCISVLLISCFGLYQSSLGLELSDVLPEGTPPAAFLRAREKYFSFYPMFAVLKGSRINFAKQQEQIEQYRLDIAKSRYVIKVNGRPSEEYWLSMMRTWLSSIQKHLDNAIKKGDINAVTGEMKADTKITDEAKIARRLVCSYGNKYNCTGRISTIKLVNDAGVINADGFYNYLTAWYNIDNMMYYVSQASFYPVPPSWSFTTHEKVVPPALPPAYSQIPFYLIDLIDTPVIVKMIREIRSVCDRYTELGLPNFPSGVAFIFWEQYLSLRS
;
A
#
# COMPACT_ATOMS: atom_id res chain seq x y z
N MET A 1 -9.65 -37.38 24.46
CA MET A 1 -10.66 -36.46 23.90
C MET A 1 -11.36 -35.66 24.99
N LYS A 2 -11.96 -36.26 26.04
CA LYS A 2 -12.61 -35.49 27.13
C LYS A 2 -11.65 -34.53 27.87
N GLU A 3 -10.42 -34.97 28.17
CA GLU A 3 -9.44 -34.16 28.91
C GLU A 3 -8.61 -33.24 27.99
N THR A 4 -8.11 -33.77 26.86
CA THR A 4 -7.21 -33.04 25.96
C THR A 4 -7.91 -32.28 24.82
N GLY A 5 -9.17 -32.61 24.51
CA GLY A 5 -9.90 -32.01 23.39
C GLY A 5 -10.20 -30.54 23.61
N MET A 6 -10.58 -30.15 24.83
CA MET A 6 -10.87 -28.74 25.15
C MET A 6 -9.65 -27.83 24.90
N SER A 7 -8.45 -28.27 25.29
CA SER A 7 -7.23 -27.51 25.04
C SER A 7 -6.97 -27.33 23.54
N VAL A 8 -7.14 -28.40 22.74
CA VAL A 8 -6.96 -28.36 21.28
C VAL A 8 -7.97 -27.42 20.60
N VAL A 9 -9.24 -27.41 21.04
CA VAL A 9 -10.24 -26.45 20.52
C VAL A 9 -9.80 -25.03 20.79
N ILE A 10 -9.44 -24.72 22.04
CA ILE A 10 -9.11 -23.35 22.46
C ILE A 10 -7.91 -22.83 21.66
N THR A 11 -6.85 -23.63 21.50
CA THR A 11 -5.68 -23.22 20.71
C THR A 11 -6.00 -23.05 19.23
N SER A 12 -6.81 -23.94 18.66
CA SER A 12 -7.17 -23.87 17.24
C SER A 12 -8.05 -22.67 16.92
N ILE A 13 -9.07 -22.42 17.76
CA ILE A 13 -9.94 -21.24 17.63
C ILE A 13 -9.12 -19.97 17.79
N ASN A 14 -8.22 -19.89 18.77
CA ASN A 14 -7.38 -18.71 18.96
C ASN A 14 -6.52 -18.41 17.71
N ASN A 15 -5.90 -19.45 17.13
CA ASN A 15 -5.13 -19.30 15.91
C ASN A 15 -6.00 -18.87 14.72
N ILE A 16 -7.19 -19.45 14.54
CA ILE A 16 -8.12 -19.08 13.47
C ILE A 16 -8.52 -17.60 13.61
N ILE A 17 -8.89 -17.15 14.82
CA ILE A 17 -9.26 -15.75 15.08
C ILE A 17 -8.07 -14.83 14.80
N ALA A 18 -6.85 -15.19 15.19
CA ALA A 18 -5.66 -14.40 14.92
C ALA A 18 -5.42 -14.21 13.40
N PHE A 19 -5.54 -15.28 12.61
CA PHE A 19 -5.40 -15.18 11.15
C PHE A 19 -6.59 -14.46 10.49
N MET A 20 -7.81 -14.61 11.03
CA MET A 20 -8.97 -13.84 10.57
C MET A 20 -8.81 -12.34 10.84
N ALA A 21 -8.29 -11.95 12.00
CA ALA A 21 -7.97 -10.55 12.30
C ALA A 21 -6.93 -9.97 11.33
N GLY A 22 -5.96 -10.79 10.90
CA GLY A 22 -4.98 -10.42 9.87
C GLY A 22 -5.59 -10.03 8.51
N THR A 23 -6.83 -10.44 8.20
CA THR A 23 -7.52 -10.07 6.95
C THR A 23 -7.99 -8.61 6.90
N LEU A 24 -7.95 -7.90 8.03
CA LEU A 24 -8.25 -6.47 8.12
C LEU A 24 -7.12 -5.59 7.54
N LEU A 25 -5.93 -6.15 7.33
CA LEU A 25 -4.82 -5.42 6.73
C LEU A 25 -5.18 -4.97 5.29
N PRO A 26 -4.86 -3.72 4.91
CA PRO A 26 -5.22 -3.16 3.60
C PRO A 26 -4.39 -3.75 2.45
N ILE A 27 -3.34 -4.54 2.73
CA ILE A 27 -2.44 -5.12 1.73
C ILE A 27 -3.06 -6.40 1.14
N PRO A 28 -3.46 -6.42 -0.16
CA PRO A 28 -4.22 -7.53 -0.73
C PRO A 28 -3.52 -8.89 -0.67
N ALA A 29 -2.19 -8.91 -0.83
CA ALA A 29 -1.40 -10.14 -0.77
C ALA A 29 -1.47 -10.80 0.62
N LEU A 30 -1.28 -10.01 1.69
CA LEU A 30 -1.38 -10.49 3.07
C LEU A 30 -2.82 -10.90 3.41
N LYS A 31 -3.81 -10.13 2.95
CA LYS A 31 -5.23 -10.46 3.14
C LYS A 31 -5.57 -11.83 2.54
N SER A 32 -5.10 -12.14 1.34
CA SER A 32 -5.29 -13.44 0.71
C SER A 32 -4.58 -14.57 1.48
N PHE A 33 -3.33 -14.36 1.90
CA PHE A 33 -2.56 -15.32 2.69
C PHE A 33 -3.21 -15.64 4.04
N CYS A 34 -3.63 -14.61 4.79
CA CYS A 34 -4.31 -14.77 6.07
C CYS A 34 -5.66 -15.49 5.92
N SER A 35 -6.42 -15.18 4.86
CA SER A 35 -7.68 -15.85 4.54
C SER A 35 -7.48 -17.34 4.23
N GLN A 36 -6.51 -17.67 3.36
CA GLN A 36 -6.18 -19.06 3.01
C GLN A 36 -5.75 -19.87 4.24
N THR A 37 -4.93 -19.27 5.12
CA THR A 37 -4.44 -19.91 6.33
C THR A 37 -5.56 -20.14 7.35
N ALA A 38 -6.46 -19.17 7.54
CA ALA A 38 -7.63 -19.33 8.41
C ALA A 38 -8.53 -20.48 7.95
N ILE A 39 -8.77 -20.61 6.64
CA ILE A 39 -9.53 -21.73 6.05
C ILE A 39 -8.81 -23.06 6.32
N LEU A 40 -7.51 -23.13 6.05
CA LEU A 40 -6.71 -24.33 6.26
C LEU A 40 -6.72 -24.78 7.73
N LEU A 41 -6.56 -23.84 8.68
CA LEU A 41 -6.61 -24.14 10.11
C LEU A 41 -8.00 -24.61 10.56
N THR A 42 -9.06 -24.09 9.95
CA THR A 42 -10.43 -24.55 10.22
C THR A 42 -10.62 -26.01 9.79
N PHE A 43 -10.17 -26.37 8.58
CA PHE A 43 -10.20 -27.76 8.13
C PHE A 43 -9.30 -28.67 8.98
N ASN A 44 -8.13 -28.19 9.39
CA ASN A 44 -7.23 -28.92 10.28
C ASN A 44 -7.90 -29.20 11.64
N MET A 45 -8.59 -28.22 12.22
CA MET A 45 -9.34 -28.41 13.47
C MET A 45 -10.38 -29.54 13.32
N ILE A 46 -11.14 -29.56 12.21
CA ILE A 46 -12.12 -30.61 11.92
C ILE A 46 -11.43 -31.97 11.78
N ALA A 47 -10.32 -32.05 11.05
CA ALA A 47 -9.56 -33.29 10.87
C ALA A 47 -8.99 -33.83 12.19
N ILE A 48 -8.42 -32.97 13.04
CA ILE A 48 -7.90 -33.34 14.36
C ILE A 48 -9.02 -33.78 15.31
N MET A 49 -10.23 -33.24 15.18
CA MET A 49 -11.35 -33.62 16.04
C MET A 49 -12.12 -34.86 15.58
N VAL A 50 -12.19 -35.12 14.28
CA VAL A 50 -13.00 -36.22 13.73
C VAL A 50 -12.12 -37.38 13.28
N ILE A 51 -11.16 -37.11 12.41
CA ILE A 51 -10.37 -38.15 11.73
C ILE A 51 -9.32 -38.73 12.69
N TYR A 52 -8.61 -37.87 13.43
CA TYR A 52 -7.53 -38.32 14.31
C TYR A 52 -8.01 -39.23 15.46
N PRO A 53 -9.12 -38.94 16.17
CA PRO A 53 -9.62 -39.84 17.20
C PRO A 53 -10.17 -41.15 16.62
N ALA A 54 -10.72 -41.13 15.40
CA ALA A 54 -11.12 -42.35 14.70
C ALA A 54 -9.92 -43.25 14.38
N MET A 55 -8.82 -42.66 13.90
CA MET A 55 -7.56 -43.38 13.68
C MET A 55 -6.97 -43.93 14.99
N ILE A 56 -6.98 -43.15 16.07
CA ILE A 56 -6.57 -43.63 17.40
C ILE A 56 -7.48 -44.75 17.88
N ALA A 57 -8.80 -44.67 17.67
CA ALA A 57 -9.72 -45.73 18.07
C ALA A 57 -9.44 -47.05 17.32
N LEU A 58 -9.11 -46.96 16.03
CA LEU A 58 -8.66 -48.11 15.24
C LEU A 58 -7.32 -48.66 15.76
N ASP A 59 -6.35 -47.79 16.06
CA ASP A 59 -5.07 -48.19 16.63
C ASP A 59 -5.24 -48.87 18.01
N LEU A 60 -6.10 -48.33 18.87
CA LEU A 60 -6.40 -48.92 20.17
C LEU A 60 -7.05 -50.30 20.02
N ARG A 61 -7.96 -50.49 19.05
CA ARG A 61 -8.53 -51.81 18.74
C ARG A 61 -7.44 -52.80 18.29
N ARG A 62 -6.50 -52.36 17.45
CA ARG A 62 -5.35 -53.16 17.02
C ARG A 62 -4.44 -53.54 18.18
N ARG A 63 -4.09 -52.59 19.05
CA ARG A 63 -3.25 -52.82 20.24
C ARG A 63 -3.91 -53.79 21.22
N ARG A 64 -5.23 -53.71 21.43
CA ARG A 64 -5.98 -54.69 22.24
C ARG A 64 -5.89 -56.10 21.67
N ALA A 65 -5.79 -56.24 20.34
CA ALA A 65 -5.58 -57.52 19.67
C ALA A 65 -4.10 -57.98 19.66
N SER A 66 -3.19 -57.27 20.34
CA SER A 66 -1.74 -57.56 20.42
C SER A 66 -1.07 -57.77 19.06
N ARG A 67 -1.49 -56.99 18.05
CA ARG A 67 -0.89 -56.99 16.71
C ARG A 67 0.15 -55.88 16.61
N ARG A 68 1.31 -56.17 16.00
CA ARG A 68 2.40 -55.20 15.79
C ARG A 68 2.02 -54.10 14.80
N ASP A 69 2.70 -52.97 14.89
CA ASP A 69 2.28 -51.69 14.26
C ASP A 69 2.42 -51.63 12.72
N MET A 70 3.04 -52.63 12.11
CA MET A 70 3.07 -52.82 10.65
C MET A 70 2.45 -54.18 10.32
N GLY A 71 1.73 -54.24 9.19
CA GLY A 71 0.91 -55.36 8.73
C GLY A 71 1.62 -56.70 8.50
N CYS A 72 2.21 -57.27 9.54
CA CYS A 72 2.50 -58.69 9.65
C CYS A 72 1.58 -59.26 10.73
N CYS A 73 0.63 -60.08 10.30
CA CYS A 73 -0.33 -60.83 11.12
C CYS A 73 0.33 -61.93 11.97
N CYS A 74 1.45 -61.65 12.63
CA CYS A 74 2.06 -62.57 13.59
C CYS A 74 1.55 -62.21 14.99
N MET A 75 0.63 -63.03 15.51
CA MET A 75 0.11 -62.96 16.89
C MET A 75 1.27 -62.88 17.91
N GLY A 76 1.27 -61.84 18.74
CA GLY A 76 2.18 -61.70 19.87
C GLY A 76 1.81 -62.63 21.03
N ASN A 77 2.82 -63.22 21.67
CA ASN A 77 2.72 -64.22 22.75
C ASN A 77 1.73 -63.84 23.88
N SER A 78 1.05 -64.87 24.40
CA SER A 78 -0.06 -64.89 25.37
C SER A 78 0.20 -64.26 26.74
N VAL A 79 1.36 -63.65 26.98
CA VAL A 79 1.73 -63.04 28.26
C VAL A 79 1.09 -61.66 28.45
N SER A 80 0.88 -60.88 27.38
CA SER A 80 0.33 -59.52 27.48
C SER A 80 -1.20 -59.48 27.64
N ALA A 81 -1.91 -60.54 27.26
CA ALA A 81 -3.37 -60.62 27.33
C ALA A 81 -3.91 -60.71 28.78
N LYS A 82 -3.11 -61.23 29.71
CA LYS A 82 -3.49 -61.33 31.13
C LYS A 82 -3.45 -59.98 31.84
N LYS A 83 -2.53 -59.08 31.48
CA LYS A 83 -2.40 -57.77 32.15
C LYS A 83 -3.59 -56.84 31.88
N LEU A 84 -4.09 -56.83 30.64
CA LEU A 84 -5.22 -55.98 30.22
C LEU A 84 -6.58 -56.45 30.80
N ARG A 85 -6.76 -57.76 30.99
CA ARG A 85 -8.02 -58.32 31.51
C ARG A 85 -8.22 -58.01 32.99
N VAL A 86 -7.14 -57.96 33.77
CA VAL A 86 -7.15 -57.59 35.19
C VAL A 86 -7.51 -56.10 35.37
N GLU A 87 -6.95 -55.22 34.55
CA GLU A 87 -7.20 -53.77 34.59
C GLU A 87 -8.65 -53.39 34.25
N SER A 88 -9.32 -54.16 33.39
CA SER A 88 -10.75 -53.98 33.06
C SER A 88 -11.72 -54.46 34.16
N LEU A 89 -11.27 -55.37 35.02
CA LEU A 89 -12.07 -55.93 36.11
C LEU A 89 -12.10 -54.98 37.32
N GLU A 90 -11.00 -54.29 37.62
CA GLU A 90 -10.95 -53.32 38.72
C GLU A 90 -11.80 -52.07 38.45
N LEU A 91 -11.91 -51.63 37.18
CA LEU A 91 -12.74 -50.47 36.81
C LEU A 91 -14.26 -50.69 37.00
N ASN A 92 -14.72 -51.95 37.04
CA ASN A 92 -16.14 -52.27 37.23
C ASN A 92 -16.52 -52.46 38.70
N MET A 93 -15.59 -52.86 39.57
CA MET A 93 -15.87 -53.10 40.99
C MET A 93 -16.01 -51.79 41.80
N GLY A 94 -15.38 -50.70 41.35
CA GLY A 94 -15.49 -49.37 41.97
C GLY A 94 -16.84 -48.65 41.78
N LYS A 95 -17.76 -49.19 40.97
CA LYS A 95 -19.06 -48.56 40.67
C LYS A 95 -20.25 -49.04 41.53
N GLN A 96 -20.05 -50.03 42.40
CA GLN A 96 -21.17 -50.69 43.11
C GLN A 96 -21.40 -50.24 44.57
N ILE A 97 -20.57 -49.37 45.15
CA ILE A 97 -20.64 -49.03 46.59
C ILE A 97 -21.36 -47.70 46.89
N VAL A 98 -21.66 -46.85 45.91
CA VAL A 98 -22.29 -45.53 46.16
C VAL A 98 -23.77 -45.54 45.76
N GLY A 99 -24.60 -46.14 46.61
CA GLY A 99 -26.03 -46.28 46.35
C GLY A 99 -26.85 -46.48 47.62
N SER A 100 -26.72 -45.60 48.63
CA SER A 100 -27.77 -45.28 49.62
C SER A 100 -27.21 -44.37 50.72
N LEU A 101 -27.64 -43.10 50.78
CA LEU A 101 -28.37 -42.51 51.91
C LEU A 101 -28.67 -41.02 51.67
N SER A 102 -29.75 -40.59 52.31
CA SER A 102 -30.54 -39.38 52.11
C SER A 102 -30.11 -38.21 53.02
N VAL A 103 -30.16 -36.99 52.45
CA VAL A 103 -30.67 -35.71 52.99
C VAL A 103 -30.20 -35.20 54.37
N THR A 104 -29.47 -34.08 54.41
CA THR A 104 -29.82 -32.76 55.03
C THR A 104 -28.58 -31.84 55.05
N GLY A 105 -28.80 -30.52 54.91
CA GLY A 105 -27.78 -29.58 54.41
C GLY A 105 -26.90 -28.84 55.42
N HIS A 106 -25.86 -28.18 54.90
CA HIS A 106 -25.34 -26.89 55.36
C HIS A 106 -24.35 -26.29 54.34
N ASN A 107 -24.38 -24.97 54.19
CA ASN A 107 -23.53 -24.16 53.30
C ASN A 107 -22.04 -24.23 53.70
N VAL A 108 -21.16 -24.59 52.76
CA VAL A 108 -19.71 -24.32 52.81
C VAL A 108 -19.24 -23.92 51.40
N TYR A 109 -18.59 -22.75 51.30
CA TYR A 109 -17.96 -22.24 50.08
C TYR A 109 -16.95 -23.25 49.49
N PRO A 110 -16.81 -23.37 48.16
CA PRO A 110 -15.83 -24.28 47.57
C PRO A 110 -14.42 -23.70 47.72
N GLY A 111 -13.60 -24.36 48.55
CA GLY A 111 -12.16 -24.18 48.54
C GLY A 111 -11.53 -24.66 47.22
N PRO A 112 -10.25 -24.32 46.96
CA PRO A 112 -9.55 -24.77 45.77
C PRO A 112 -9.53 -26.31 45.70
N PRO A 113 -9.62 -26.91 44.49
CA PRO A 113 -9.68 -28.36 44.35
C PRO A 113 -8.46 -29.01 45.01
N PRO A 114 -8.65 -30.10 45.78
CA PRO A 114 -7.52 -30.83 46.32
C PRO A 114 -6.64 -31.30 45.17
N SER A 115 -5.34 -31.07 45.31
CA SER A 115 -4.31 -31.63 44.45
C SER A 115 -4.56 -33.12 44.29
N LEU A 116 -5.00 -33.52 43.09
CA LEU A 116 -5.12 -34.90 42.65
C LEU A 116 -3.71 -35.51 42.51
N LEU A 117 -3.00 -35.66 43.63
CA LEU A 117 -2.10 -36.79 43.84
C LEU A 117 -3.00 -37.98 44.13
N LEU A 118 -3.65 -38.46 43.07
CA LEU A 118 -4.16 -39.82 43.03
C LEU A 118 -2.91 -40.70 43.01
N LYS A 119 -2.48 -41.09 44.21
CA LYS A 119 -1.40 -42.03 44.47
C LYS A 119 -1.88 -43.40 43.98
N ASN A 120 -1.88 -43.58 42.67
CA ASN A 120 -2.04 -44.89 42.04
C ASN A 120 -0.70 -45.60 42.17
N ASP A 121 -0.71 -46.75 42.84
CA ASP A 121 0.41 -47.69 43.03
C ASP A 121 0.87 -48.35 41.70
N ASP A 122 1.11 -47.55 40.67
CA ASP A 122 1.78 -47.91 39.41
C ASP A 122 3.17 -47.22 39.31
N ASP A 123 3.82 -46.99 40.46
CA ASP A 123 5.23 -46.59 40.58
C ASP A 123 6.19 -47.76 40.26
N LYS A 124 5.95 -48.48 39.16
CA LYS A 124 7.00 -49.29 38.53
C LYS A 124 7.82 -48.39 37.60
N GLU A 125 8.85 -47.78 38.19
CA GLU A 125 10.03 -47.18 37.55
C GLU A 125 9.81 -46.63 36.13
N LYS A 126 9.37 -45.38 36.03
CA LYS A 126 9.53 -44.62 34.78
C LYS A 126 11.02 -44.44 34.52
N LYS A 127 11.56 -45.24 33.60
CA LYS A 127 12.98 -45.22 33.22
C LYS A 127 13.42 -43.80 32.83
N TRP A 128 14.62 -43.40 33.27
CA TRP A 128 15.15 -42.03 33.14
C TRP A 128 15.22 -41.50 31.70
N TYR A 129 15.32 -42.38 30.71
CA TYR A 129 15.34 -42.03 29.28
C TYR A 129 13.94 -41.78 28.68
N THR A 130 12.86 -41.97 29.45
CA THR A 130 11.51 -41.57 29.03
C THR A 130 11.27 -40.11 29.41
N LEU A 131 10.60 -39.35 28.54
CA LEU A 131 10.31 -37.92 28.77
C LEU A 131 9.64 -37.68 30.14
N GLY A 132 8.71 -38.55 30.53
CA GLY A 132 8.04 -38.47 31.83
C GLY A 132 8.98 -38.67 33.03
N GLY A 133 9.94 -39.59 32.93
CA GLY A 133 10.96 -39.80 33.97
C GLY A 133 11.91 -38.60 34.08
N PHE A 134 12.40 -38.09 32.96
CA PHE A 134 13.25 -36.89 32.95
C PHE A 134 12.57 -35.68 33.59
N LEU A 135 11.29 -35.41 33.25
CA LEU A 135 10.56 -34.29 33.83
C LEU A 135 10.42 -34.41 35.36
N GLN A 136 10.07 -35.61 35.85
CA GLN A 136 9.81 -35.82 37.28
C GLN A 136 11.09 -35.84 38.13
N TYR A 137 12.14 -36.50 37.67
CA TYR A 137 13.36 -36.68 38.47
C TYR A 137 14.36 -35.52 38.37
N TYR A 138 14.42 -34.81 37.23
CA TYR A 138 15.41 -33.76 37.01
C TYR A 138 14.80 -32.36 36.85
N TYR A 139 13.82 -32.20 35.96
CA TYR A 139 13.31 -30.86 35.61
C TYR A 139 12.47 -30.20 36.73
N ILE A 140 11.47 -30.91 37.27
CA ILE A 140 10.60 -30.40 38.34
C ILE A 140 11.39 -30.02 39.60
N PRO A 141 12.24 -30.89 40.19
CA PRO A 141 12.99 -30.55 41.38
C PRO A 141 14.01 -29.42 41.15
N PHE A 142 14.57 -29.30 39.94
CA PHE A 142 15.43 -28.17 39.59
C PHE A 142 14.67 -26.84 39.57
N LEU A 143 13.42 -26.83 39.10
CA LEU A 143 12.58 -25.63 38.97
C LEU A 143 11.92 -25.23 40.31
N THR A 144 11.77 -26.14 41.26
CA THR A 144 11.21 -25.82 42.59
C THR A 144 12.20 -25.08 43.50
N LEU A 145 13.50 -25.17 43.24
CA LEU A 145 14.53 -24.43 43.98
C LEU A 145 14.31 -22.91 43.89
N PRO A 146 14.31 -22.19 45.01
CA PRO A 146 14.00 -20.75 45.03
C PRO A 146 15.02 -19.92 44.25
N LEU A 147 16.30 -20.32 44.23
CA LEU A 147 17.36 -19.68 43.44
C LEU A 147 17.10 -19.82 41.94
N THR A 148 16.70 -21.01 41.47
CA THR A 148 16.39 -21.24 40.05
C THR A 148 15.20 -20.39 39.61
N LYS A 149 14.15 -20.28 40.44
CA LYS A 149 13.00 -19.41 40.16
C LYS A 149 13.41 -17.94 40.02
N LEU A 150 14.26 -17.45 40.93
CA LEU A 150 14.78 -16.09 40.85
C LEU A 150 15.57 -15.87 39.55
N MET A 151 16.46 -16.80 39.21
CA MET A 151 17.25 -16.73 37.97
C MET A 151 16.37 -16.72 36.70
N VAL A 152 15.32 -17.54 36.66
CA VAL A 152 14.36 -17.56 35.55
C VAL A 152 13.66 -16.21 35.43
N ILE A 153 13.17 -15.65 36.55
CA ILE A 153 12.50 -14.34 36.54
C ILE A 153 13.44 -13.24 36.06
N VAL A 154 14.67 -13.20 36.57
CA VAL A 154 15.68 -12.21 36.14
C VAL A 154 15.98 -12.34 34.65
N THR A 155 16.11 -13.56 34.13
CA THR A 155 16.35 -13.81 32.70
C THR A 155 15.15 -13.41 31.85
N CYS A 156 13.91 -13.67 32.28
CA CYS A 156 12.72 -13.22 31.58
C CYS A 156 12.63 -11.69 31.54
N ILE A 157 12.95 -11.02 32.65
CA ILE A 157 12.96 -9.55 32.72
C ILE A 157 14.04 -8.98 31.80
N SER A 158 15.25 -9.55 31.78
CA SER A 158 16.31 -9.06 30.90
C SER A 158 15.96 -9.24 29.42
N VAL A 159 15.39 -10.38 29.03
CA VAL A 159 14.90 -10.62 27.66
C VAL A 159 13.77 -9.66 27.30
N LEU A 160 12.86 -9.35 28.22
CA LEU A 160 11.80 -8.37 28.00
C LEU A 160 12.36 -6.96 27.77
N LEU A 161 13.31 -6.52 28.60
CA LEU A 161 13.96 -5.20 28.45
C LEU A 161 14.70 -5.09 27.11
N ILE A 162 15.46 -6.12 26.74
CA ILE A 162 16.16 -6.17 25.46
C ILE A 162 15.17 -6.15 24.29
N SER A 163 14.04 -6.87 24.41
CA SER A 163 12.99 -6.87 23.39
C SER A 163 12.34 -5.50 23.24
N CYS A 164 12.03 -4.81 24.35
CA CYS A 164 11.52 -3.44 24.32
C CYS A 164 12.52 -2.46 23.70
N PHE A 165 13.81 -2.60 24.00
CA PHE A 165 14.86 -1.80 23.38
C PHE A 165 14.96 -2.07 21.87
N GLY A 166 14.90 -3.34 21.45
CA GLY A 166 14.88 -3.72 20.04
C GLY A 166 13.67 -3.16 19.28
N LEU A 167 12.49 -3.14 19.91
CA LEU A 167 11.29 -2.53 19.34
C LEU A 167 11.44 -1.02 19.16
N TYR A 168 12.18 -0.33 20.04
CA TYR A 168 12.45 1.11 19.90
C TYR A 168 13.39 1.44 18.75
N GLN A 169 14.39 0.60 18.49
CA GLN A 169 15.39 0.81 17.44
C GLN A 169 14.93 0.34 16.04
N SER A 170 13.84 -0.44 15.95
CA SER A 170 13.38 -1.01 14.69
C SER A 170 12.95 0.06 13.68
N SER A 171 13.65 0.14 12.55
CA SER A 171 13.28 0.98 11.41
C SER A 171 12.19 0.29 10.57
N LEU A 172 11.15 1.05 10.21
CA LEU A 172 10.14 0.55 9.27
C LEU A 172 10.62 0.73 7.83
N GLY A 173 10.47 -0.32 7.03
CA GLY A 173 10.72 -0.30 5.60
C GLY A 173 10.97 -1.71 5.09
N LEU A 174 10.47 -2.01 3.89
CA LEU A 174 10.93 -3.14 3.10
C LEU A 174 11.52 -2.53 1.83
N GLU A 175 12.83 -2.62 1.68
CA GLU A 175 13.50 -2.16 0.46
C GLU A 175 13.22 -3.15 -0.68
N LEU A 176 13.14 -2.66 -1.91
CA LEU A 176 12.85 -3.52 -3.04
C LEU A 176 14.00 -4.51 -3.29
N SER A 177 15.21 -4.12 -2.93
CA SER A 177 16.40 -4.97 -3.00
C SER A 177 16.35 -6.19 -2.06
N ASP A 178 15.59 -6.13 -0.96
CA ASP A 178 15.43 -7.25 0.00
C ASP A 178 14.43 -8.31 -0.47
N VAL A 179 13.57 -7.98 -1.43
CA VAL A 179 12.61 -8.94 -2.02
C VAL A 179 13.31 -9.90 -2.98
N LEU A 180 14.46 -9.51 -3.52
CA LEU A 180 15.20 -10.31 -4.49
C LEU A 180 16.16 -11.27 -3.78
N PRO A 181 16.37 -12.48 -4.33
CA PRO A 181 17.36 -13.41 -3.78
C PRO A 181 18.75 -12.80 -3.78
N GLU A 182 19.48 -13.00 -2.68
CA GLU A 182 20.85 -12.54 -2.54
C GLU A 182 21.78 -13.16 -3.59
N GLY A 183 22.79 -12.40 -4.02
CA GLY A 183 23.77 -12.85 -5.01
C GLY A 183 23.28 -12.83 -6.46
N THR A 184 22.04 -12.39 -6.73
CA THR A 184 21.53 -12.26 -8.09
C THR A 184 21.94 -10.93 -8.75
N PRO A 185 22.21 -10.89 -10.07
CA PRO A 185 22.54 -9.64 -10.76
C PRO A 185 21.47 -8.53 -10.62
N PRO A 186 20.15 -8.83 -10.67
CA PRO A 186 19.12 -7.82 -10.43
C PRO A 186 19.18 -7.21 -9.02
N ALA A 187 19.47 -8.00 -7.98
CA ALA A 187 19.62 -7.48 -6.62
C ALA A 187 20.82 -6.52 -6.51
N ALA A 188 21.95 -6.85 -7.14
CA ALA A 188 23.11 -5.96 -7.21
C ALA A 188 22.80 -4.66 -7.95
N PHE A 189 22.06 -4.73 -9.06
CA PHE A 189 21.61 -3.56 -9.82
C PHE A 189 20.70 -2.66 -8.98
N LEU A 190 19.70 -3.22 -8.29
CA LEU A 190 18.78 -2.43 -7.47
C LEU A 190 19.50 -1.76 -6.29
N ARG A 191 20.40 -2.48 -5.60
CA ARG A 191 21.24 -1.90 -4.53
C ARG A 191 22.09 -0.74 -5.05
N ALA A 192 22.69 -0.88 -6.23
CA ALA A 192 23.45 0.20 -6.86
C ALA A 192 22.55 1.39 -7.26
N ARG A 193 21.35 1.11 -7.80
CA ARG A 193 20.37 2.12 -8.16
C ARG A 193 19.87 2.89 -6.93
N GLU A 194 19.51 2.21 -5.85
CA GLU A 194 19.05 2.85 -4.61
C GLU A 194 20.17 3.68 -3.96
N LYS A 195 21.41 3.19 -4.00
CA LYS A 195 22.57 3.88 -3.41
C LYS A 195 23.01 5.12 -4.19
N TYR A 196 23.01 5.08 -5.52
CA TYR A 196 23.58 6.15 -6.36
C TYR A 196 22.53 6.96 -7.13
N PHE A 197 21.36 6.40 -7.40
CA PHE A 197 20.31 6.96 -8.27
C PHE A 197 18.95 6.96 -7.57
N SER A 198 18.89 7.56 -6.38
CA SER A 198 17.67 7.67 -5.56
C SER A 198 16.71 8.76 -6.06
N PHE A 199 16.50 8.83 -7.38
CA PHE A 199 15.56 9.76 -7.99
C PHE A 199 14.26 9.06 -8.39
N TYR A 200 13.12 9.71 -8.12
CA TYR A 200 11.80 9.16 -8.42
C TYR A 200 10.95 10.19 -9.17
N PRO A 201 10.35 9.83 -10.31
CA PRO A 201 9.40 10.71 -10.98
C PRO A 201 8.11 10.82 -10.16
N MET A 202 7.58 12.04 -10.10
CA MET A 202 6.32 12.38 -9.47
C MET A 202 5.51 13.25 -10.43
N PHE A 203 4.20 13.04 -10.46
CA PHE A 203 3.26 13.90 -11.15
C PHE A 203 2.32 14.55 -10.14
N ALA A 204 2.24 15.87 -10.14
CA ALA A 204 1.17 16.57 -9.47
C ALA A 204 -0.05 16.61 -10.40
N VAL A 205 -1.10 15.90 -10.04
CA VAL A 205 -2.31 15.77 -10.87
C VAL A 205 -3.36 16.77 -10.40
N LEU A 206 -3.85 17.57 -11.33
CA LEU A 206 -5.02 18.43 -11.16
C LEU A 206 -6.25 17.65 -11.67
N LYS A 207 -7.28 17.49 -10.84
CA LYS A 207 -8.46 16.67 -11.17
C LYS A 207 -9.77 17.40 -10.93
N GLY A 208 -10.74 17.16 -11.81
CA GLY A 208 -12.14 17.49 -11.58
C GLY A 208 -12.65 18.67 -12.41
N SER A 209 -13.93 18.60 -12.75
CA SER A 209 -14.60 19.51 -13.70
C SER A 209 -14.82 20.93 -13.17
N ARG A 210 -14.47 21.21 -11.90
CA ARG A 210 -14.64 22.53 -11.27
C ARG A 210 -13.44 23.46 -11.49
N ILE A 211 -12.32 22.93 -11.97
CA ILE A 211 -11.10 23.71 -12.18
C ILE A 211 -11.27 24.59 -13.41
N ASN A 212 -11.03 25.89 -13.25
CA ASN A 212 -10.98 26.83 -14.35
C ASN A 212 -9.54 27.21 -14.66
N PHE A 213 -8.89 26.42 -15.53
CA PHE A 213 -7.50 26.64 -15.94
C PHE A 213 -7.26 28.02 -16.53
N ALA A 214 -8.26 28.60 -17.19
CA ALA A 214 -8.14 29.93 -17.81
C ALA A 214 -8.02 31.04 -16.75
N LYS A 215 -8.73 30.94 -15.63
CA LYS A 215 -8.73 31.95 -14.56
C LYS A 215 -7.75 31.65 -13.42
N GLN A 216 -7.49 30.38 -13.12
CA GLN A 216 -6.67 29.96 -11.97
C GLN A 216 -5.18 29.76 -12.33
N GLN A 217 -4.68 30.37 -13.40
CA GLN A 217 -3.30 30.20 -13.86
C GLN A 217 -2.27 30.55 -12.78
N GLU A 218 -2.49 31.64 -12.05
CA GLU A 218 -1.60 32.07 -10.97
C GLU A 218 -1.60 31.10 -9.78
N GLN A 219 -2.78 30.57 -9.41
CA GLN A 219 -2.89 29.57 -8.34
C GLN A 219 -2.15 28.28 -8.72
N ILE A 220 -2.21 27.85 -9.99
CA ILE A 220 -1.46 26.69 -10.48
C ILE A 220 0.05 26.94 -10.43
N GLU A 221 0.51 28.14 -10.77
CA GLU A 221 1.93 28.49 -10.65
C GLU A 221 2.38 28.52 -9.18
N GLN A 222 1.59 29.11 -8.28
CA GLN A 222 1.87 29.13 -6.84
C GLN A 222 1.91 27.72 -6.26
N TYR A 223 0.97 26.84 -6.63
CA TYR A 223 0.96 25.44 -6.25
C TYR A 223 2.26 24.73 -6.68
N ARG A 224 2.69 24.95 -7.93
CA ARG A 224 3.94 24.40 -8.46
C ARG A 224 5.15 24.88 -7.68
N LEU A 225 5.22 26.18 -7.37
CA LEU A 225 6.31 26.78 -6.60
C LEU A 225 6.33 26.31 -5.15
N ASP A 226 5.17 26.10 -4.53
CA ASP A 226 5.07 25.59 -3.16
C ASP A 226 5.51 24.13 -3.05
N ILE A 227 5.19 23.29 -4.02
CA ILE A 227 5.78 21.93 -4.11
C ILE A 227 7.31 22.04 -4.28
N ALA A 228 7.76 22.97 -5.11
CA ALA A 228 9.19 23.22 -5.34
C ALA A 228 9.93 23.71 -4.09
N LYS A 229 9.26 24.24 -3.06
CA LYS A 229 9.92 24.60 -1.80
C LYS A 229 10.46 23.39 -1.07
N SER A 230 9.85 22.22 -1.25
CA SER A 230 10.31 20.98 -0.62
C SER A 230 11.75 20.66 -0.98
N ARG A 231 12.53 20.18 -0.01
CA ARG A 231 13.95 19.82 -0.24
C ARG A 231 14.12 18.61 -1.16
N TYR A 232 13.10 17.78 -1.25
CA TYR A 232 13.14 16.54 -2.02
C TYR A 232 12.92 16.75 -3.52
N VAL A 233 12.50 17.93 -3.96
CA VAL A 233 12.25 18.22 -5.38
C VAL A 233 13.53 18.77 -6.03
N ILE A 234 13.91 18.24 -7.19
CA ILE A 234 15.04 18.76 -7.97
C ILE A 234 14.73 20.17 -8.47
N LYS A 235 15.68 21.09 -8.24
CA LYS A 235 15.56 22.49 -8.60
C LYS A 235 16.72 22.93 -9.48
N VAL A 236 16.41 23.70 -10.52
CA VAL A 236 17.38 24.42 -11.35
C VAL A 236 17.10 25.90 -11.18
N ASN A 237 18.08 26.67 -10.69
CA ASN A 237 17.94 28.12 -10.45
C ASN A 237 16.74 28.49 -9.54
N GLY A 238 16.45 27.66 -8.52
CA GLY A 238 15.36 27.91 -7.58
C GLY A 238 13.94 27.61 -8.10
N ARG A 239 13.80 27.13 -9.35
CA ARG A 239 12.54 26.62 -9.92
C ARG A 239 12.62 25.09 -10.08
N PRO A 240 11.49 24.38 -10.17
CA PRO A 240 11.49 22.97 -10.57
C PRO A 240 12.32 22.75 -11.84
N SER A 241 13.04 21.62 -11.92
CA SER A 241 13.83 21.28 -13.12
C SER A 241 12.98 21.22 -14.38
N GLU A 242 11.79 20.63 -14.27
CA GLU A 242 10.89 20.44 -15.40
C GLU A 242 10.01 21.67 -15.64
N GLU A 243 10.02 22.12 -16.89
CA GLU A 243 8.99 23.03 -17.40
C GLU A 243 7.69 22.25 -17.59
N TYR A 244 6.56 22.92 -17.36
CA TYR A 244 5.24 22.31 -17.46
C TYR A 244 4.43 22.92 -18.61
N TRP A 245 3.37 22.24 -19.03
CA TRP A 245 2.63 22.56 -20.24
C TRP A 245 2.12 24.00 -20.31
N LEU A 246 1.70 24.62 -19.20
CA LEU A 246 1.19 26.00 -19.22
C LEU A 246 2.33 27.00 -19.49
N SER A 247 3.52 26.75 -18.93
CA SER A 247 4.73 27.55 -19.18
C SER A 247 5.19 27.43 -20.63
N MET A 248 5.18 26.20 -21.16
CA MET A 248 5.52 25.92 -22.57
C MET A 248 4.52 26.56 -23.53
N MET A 249 3.22 26.40 -23.27
CA MET A 249 2.15 27.03 -24.06
C MET A 249 2.25 28.55 -24.02
N ARG A 250 2.53 29.15 -22.86
CA ARG A 250 2.75 30.60 -22.70
C ARG A 250 3.93 31.09 -23.53
N THR A 251 5.04 30.34 -23.52
CA THR A 251 6.24 30.67 -24.29
C THR A 251 5.97 30.60 -25.79
N TRP A 252 5.25 29.55 -26.24
CA TRP A 252 4.81 29.41 -27.63
C TRP A 252 3.88 30.55 -28.06
N LEU A 253 2.85 30.86 -27.27
CA LEU A 253 1.92 31.96 -27.53
C LEU A 253 2.63 33.32 -27.60
N SER A 254 3.59 33.55 -26.71
CA SER A 254 4.41 34.78 -26.72
C SER A 254 5.31 34.86 -27.96
N SER A 255 5.81 33.73 -28.45
CA SER A 255 6.61 33.65 -29.67
C SER A 255 5.78 34.02 -30.90
N ILE A 256 4.61 33.37 -31.08
CA ILE A 256 3.75 33.63 -32.23
C ILE A 256 3.13 35.04 -32.20
N GLN A 257 2.88 35.60 -31.00
CA GLN A 257 2.44 36.99 -30.84
C GLN A 257 3.48 37.97 -31.41
N LYS A 258 4.78 37.75 -31.19
CA LYS A 258 5.84 38.62 -31.75
C LYS A 258 5.83 38.61 -33.29
N HIS A 259 5.55 37.45 -33.91
CA HIS A 259 5.42 37.36 -35.36
C HIS A 259 4.20 38.13 -35.87
N LEU A 260 3.07 38.06 -35.15
CA LEU A 260 1.87 38.84 -35.45
C LEU A 260 2.14 40.35 -35.33
N ASP A 261 2.74 40.79 -34.22
CA ASP A 261 3.03 42.20 -33.97
C ASP A 261 3.97 42.78 -35.05
N ASN A 262 4.96 41.98 -35.50
CA ASN A 262 5.85 42.36 -36.58
C ASN A 262 5.12 42.48 -37.93
N ALA A 263 4.16 41.59 -38.23
CA ALA A 263 3.34 41.67 -39.43
C ALA A 263 2.40 42.89 -39.41
N ILE A 264 1.85 43.24 -38.24
CA ILE A 264 1.05 44.46 -38.06
C ILE A 264 1.91 45.72 -38.26
N LYS A 265 3.12 45.76 -37.69
CA LYS A 265 4.07 46.88 -37.86
C LYS A 265 4.49 47.11 -39.31
N LYS A 266 4.61 46.03 -40.09
CA LYS A 266 4.92 46.11 -41.54
C LYS A 266 3.72 46.55 -42.39
N GLY A 267 2.51 46.48 -41.84
CA GLY A 267 1.27 46.75 -42.58
C GLY A 267 0.78 45.57 -43.43
N ASP A 268 1.27 44.36 -43.17
CA ASP A 268 0.83 43.14 -43.88
C ASP A 268 -0.56 42.68 -43.41
N ILE A 269 -0.92 43.03 -42.17
CA ILE A 269 -2.19 42.73 -41.52
C ILE A 269 -2.82 44.03 -41.01
N ASN A 270 -4.06 44.30 -41.41
CA ASN A 270 -4.80 45.47 -40.93
C ASN A 270 -5.09 45.36 -39.42
N ALA A 271 -4.70 46.38 -38.65
CA ALA A 271 -4.84 46.40 -37.19
C ALA A 271 -6.30 46.40 -36.67
N VAL A 272 -7.26 46.81 -37.52
CA VAL A 272 -8.68 46.95 -37.17
C VAL A 272 -9.54 45.83 -37.75
N THR A 273 -9.43 45.56 -39.06
CA THR A 273 -10.22 44.51 -39.73
C THR A 273 -9.59 43.13 -39.64
N GLY A 274 -8.27 43.08 -39.45
CA GLY A 274 -7.52 41.84 -39.49
C GLY A 274 -7.28 41.28 -40.88
N GLU A 275 -7.68 41.98 -41.93
CA GLU A 275 -7.49 41.49 -43.30
C GLU A 275 -6.01 41.41 -43.64
N MET A 276 -5.64 40.33 -44.33
CA MET A 276 -4.30 40.10 -44.83
C MET A 276 -4.17 40.69 -46.23
N LYS A 277 -3.05 41.36 -46.50
CA LYS A 277 -2.77 41.86 -47.85
C LYS A 277 -2.48 40.68 -48.80
N ALA A 278 -3.22 40.58 -49.90
CA ALA A 278 -3.22 39.39 -50.78
C ALA A 278 -1.86 39.06 -51.41
N ASP A 279 -1.01 40.07 -51.64
CA ASP A 279 0.25 39.92 -52.40
C ASP A 279 1.50 39.71 -51.52
N THR A 280 1.34 39.56 -50.20
CA THR A 280 2.49 39.54 -49.27
C THR A 280 2.69 38.16 -48.64
N LYS A 281 3.91 37.62 -48.71
CA LYS A 281 4.28 36.36 -48.04
C LYS A 281 4.35 36.55 -46.53
N ILE A 282 3.21 36.41 -45.86
CA ILE A 282 3.10 36.40 -44.40
C ILE A 282 3.57 35.04 -43.86
N THR A 283 4.33 35.05 -42.76
CA THR A 283 4.78 33.83 -42.07
C THR A 283 3.58 33.04 -41.53
N ASP A 284 3.68 31.71 -41.55
CA ASP A 284 2.56 30.86 -41.13
C ASP A 284 2.26 31.02 -39.63
N GLU A 285 3.27 31.30 -38.80
CA GLU A 285 3.12 31.60 -37.37
C GLU A 285 2.30 32.89 -37.14
N ALA A 286 2.48 33.91 -37.99
CA ALA A 286 1.70 35.14 -37.90
C ALA A 286 0.24 34.90 -38.32
N LYS A 287 0.00 34.05 -39.32
CA LYS A 287 -1.36 33.63 -39.72
C LYS A 287 -2.04 32.82 -38.63
N ILE A 288 -1.31 31.92 -37.96
CA ILE A 288 -1.79 31.14 -36.82
C ILE A 288 -2.14 32.07 -35.67
N ALA A 289 -1.23 32.96 -35.26
CA ALA A 289 -1.48 33.92 -34.19
C ALA A 289 -2.71 34.80 -34.48
N ARG A 290 -2.85 35.30 -35.72
CA ARG A 290 -4.05 36.03 -36.16
C ARG A 290 -5.31 35.18 -35.95
N ARG A 291 -5.31 33.93 -36.45
CA ARG A 291 -6.46 33.03 -36.33
C ARG A 291 -6.82 32.74 -34.87
N LEU A 292 -5.83 32.66 -33.98
CA LEU A 292 -6.06 32.48 -32.54
C LEU A 292 -6.68 33.72 -31.91
N VAL A 293 -6.16 34.93 -32.18
CA VAL A 293 -6.74 36.16 -31.63
C VAL A 293 -8.20 36.35 -32.08
N CYS A 294 -8.53 35.94 -33.31
CA CYS A 294 -9.89 35.99 -33.84
C CYS A 294 -10.83 34.88 -33.33
N SER A 295 -10.30 33.77 -32.80
CA SER A 295 -11.07 32.61 -32.35
C SER A 295 -11.28 32.65 -30.84
N TYR A 296 -12.52 32.79 -30.40
CA TYR A 296 -12.87 32.75 -28.97
C TYR A 296 -14.14 31.91 -28.78
N GLY A 297 -14.03 30.84 -28.00
CA GLY A 297 -15.09 29.84 -27.87
C GLY A 297 -15.48 29.30 -29.24
N ASN A 298 -16.76 29.45 -29.62
CA ASN A 298 -17.30 29.00 -30.91
C ASN A 298 -17.43 30.11 -31.96
N LYS A 299 -16.95 31.33 -31.68
CA LYS A 299 -17.12 32.49 -32.57
C LYS A 299 -15.79 32.84 -33.25
N TYR A 300 -15.88 33.22 -34.53
CA TYR A 300 -14.78 33.81 -35.30
C TYR A 300 -15.08 35.29 -35.52
N ASN A 301 -14.33 36.18 -34.86
CA ASN A 301 -14.41 37.61 -35.14
C ASN A 301 -13.05 38.27 -34.93
N CYS A 302 -12.48 38.80 -36.00
CA CYS A 302 -11.20 39.51 -35.99
C CYS A 302 -11.34 41.01 -35.71
N THR A 303 -12.51 41.60 -36.01
CA THR A 303 -12.69 43.04 -36.08
C THR A 303 -12.53 43.66 -34.69
N GLY A 304 -11.57 44.56 -34.56
CA GLY A 304 -11.27 45.26 -33.29
C GLY A 304 -10.58 44.41 -32.21
N ARG A 305 -10.30 43.11 -32.43
CA ARG A 305 -9.59 42.26 -31.46
C ARG A 305 -8.07 42.19 -31.69
N ILE A 306 -7.62 42.28 -32.94
CA ILE A 306 -6.21 42.05 -33.31
C ILE A 306 -5.23 43.05 -32.67
N SER A 307 -5.61 44.31 -32.56
CA SER A 307 -4.77 45.35 -31.93
C SER A 307 -5.00 45.50 -30.43
N THR A 308 -6.16 45.08 -29.92
CA THR A 308 -6.57 45.30 -28.53
C THR A 308 -6.21 44.12 -27.63
N ILE A 309 -6.27 42.90 -28.14
CA ILE A 309 -6.07 41.68 -27.36
C ILE A 309 -4.72 41.07 -27.70
N LYS A 310 -3.91 40.92 -26.66
CA LYS A 310 -2.70 40.09 -26.69
C LYS A 310 -3.05 38.66 -26.28
N LEU A 311 -2.39 37.67 -26.90
CA LEU A 311 -2.50 36.26 -26.51
C LEU A 311 -1.99 36.03 -25.08
N VAL A 312 -0.89 36.71 -24.73
CA VAL A 312 -0.29 36.71 -23.40
C VAL A 312 -0.17 38.16 -22.93
N ASN A 313 -0.69 38.44 -21.74
CA ASN A 313 -0.61 39.77 -21.14
C ASN A 313 0.82 40.09 -20.69
N ASP A 314 1.11 41.36 -20.43
CA ASP A 314 2.45 41.79 -19.97
C ASP A 314 2.83 41.18 -18.60
N ALA A 315 1.84 40.74 -17.81
CA ALA A 315 2.02 39.97 -16.57
C ALA A 315 2.30 38.46 -16.79
N GLY A 316 2.37 38.00 -18.05
CA GLY A 316 2.58 36.59 -18.38
C GLY A 316 1.34 35.70 -18.25
N VAL A 317 0.15 36.26 -18.02
CA VAL A 317 -1.10 35.48 -17.96
C VAL A 317 -1.67 35.33 -19.36
N ILE A 318 -2.06 34.10 -19.73
CA ILE A 318 -2.69 33.81 -21.03
C ILE A 318 -4.12 34.34 -21.00
N ASN A 319 -4.59 34.96 -22.09
CA ASN A 319 -5.94 35.50 -22.13
C ASN A 319 -7.00 34.39 -21.92
N ALA A 320 -7.92 34.63 -20.98
CA ALA A 320 -8.95 33.68 -20.60
C ALA A 320 -10.03 33.44 -21.67
N ASP A 321 -10.28 34.44 -22.54
CA ASP A 321 -11.33 34.38 -23.57
C ASP A 321 -11.10 33.28 -24.59
N GLY A 322 -9.85 33.13 -25.03
CA GLY A 322 -9.43 32.16 -26.05
C GLY A 322 -8.63 30.98 -25.50
N PHE A 323 -8.49 30.86 -24.18
CA PHE A 323 -7.60 29.89 -23.53
C PHE A 323 -7.76 28.46 -24.08
N TYR A 324 -8.98 27.97 -24.18
CA TYR A 324 -9.26 26.61 -24.66
C TYR A 324 -9.08 26.46 -26.18
N ASN A 325 -9.25 27.53 -26.95
CA ASN A 325 -8.91 27.54 -28.37
C ASN A 325 -7.38 27.50 -28.56
N TYR A 326 -6.65 28.23 -27.71
CA TYR A 326 -5.18 28.24 -27.70
C TYR A 326 -4.62 26.88 -27.30
N LEU A 327 -5.25 26.22 -26.32
CA LEU A 327 -4.88 24.87 -25.90
C LEU A 327 -5.03 23.86 -27.06
N THR A 328 -6.14 23.90 -27.80
CA THR A 328 -6.31 23.08 -29.01
C THR A 328 -5.22 23.35 -30.04
N ALA A 329 -4.90 24.62 -30.29
CA ALA A 329 -3.90 24.96 -31.30
C ALA A 329 -2.49 24.55 -30.89
N TRP A 330 -2.10 24.81 -29.64
CA TRP A 330 -0.80 24.40 -29.10
C TRP A 330 -0.66 22.88 -29.14
N TYR A 331 -1.69 22.15 -28.69
CA TYR A 331 -1.70 20.68 -28.67
C TYR A 331 -1.52 20.04 -30.05
N ASN A 332 -1.99 20.68 -31.13
CA ASN A 332 -1.93 20.12 -32.49
C ASN A 332 -0.81 20.68 -33.37
N ILE A 333 -0.34 21.91 -33.13
CA ILE A 333 0.77 22.50 -33.89
C ILE A 333 2.11 22.12 -33.24
N ASP A 334 2.20 22.29 -31.93
CA ASP A 334 3.44 22.12 -31.17
C ASP A 334 3.45 20.78 -30.43
N ASN A 335 3.16 19.70 -31.17
CA ASN A 335 3.06 18.34 -30.62
C ASN A 335 4.33 17.94 -29.88
N MET A 336 5.50 18.36 -30.38
CA MET A 336 6.79 18.06 -29.74
C MET A 336 6.84 18.63 -28.33
N MET A 337 6.48 19.91 -28.14
CA MET A 337 6.52 20.54 -26.83
C MET A 337 5.45 20.01 -25.89
N TYR A 338 4.30 19.54 -26.42
CA TYR A 338 3.35 18.77 -25.63
C TYR A 338 3.96 17.49 -25.05
N TYR A 339 4.67 16.69 -25.86
CA TYR A 339 5.35 15.48 -25.37
C TYR A 339 6.46 15.78 -24.37
N VAL A 340 7.25 16.82 -24.60
CA VAL A 340 8.32 17.25 -23.67
C VAL A 340 7.74 17.69 -22.32
N SER A 341 6.58 18.33 -22.32
CA SER A 341 5.90 18.75 -21.09
C SER A 341 5.42 17.58 -20.20
N GLN A 342 5.40 16.36 -20.74
CA GLN A 342 4.81 15.16 -20.11
C GLN A 342 3.38 15.37 -19.60
N ALA A 343 2.67 16.36 -20.13
CA ALA A 343 1.28 16.58 -19.80
C ALA A 343 0.41 15.49 -20.41
N SER A 344 -0.69 15.22 -19.75
CA SER A 344 -1.73 14.32 -20.22
C SER A 344 -3.05 15.01 -19.95
N PHE A 345 -3.82 15.24 -21.01
CA PHE A 345 -5.13 15.85 -20.93
C PHE A 345 -6.22 14.79 -21.12
N TYR A 346 -7.21 14.81 -20.24
CA TYR A 346 -8.44 14.06 -20.44
C TYR A 346 -9.64 14.96 -20.14
N PRO A 347 -10.61 15.12 -21.05
CA PRO A 347 -10.62 14.60 -22.42
C PRO A 347 -9.52 15.23 -23.30
N VAL A 348 -9.12 14.53 -24.36
CA VAL A 348 -8.12 15.05 -25.30
C VAL A 348 -8.67 16.24 -26.09
N PRO A 349 -7.85 17.27 -26.37
CA PRO A 349 -8.27 18.36 -27.25
C PRO A 349 -8.67 17.87 -28.64
N PRO A 350 -9.62 18.53 -29.32
CA PRO A 350 -10.04 18.16 -30.66
C PRO A 350 -8.87 18.28 -31.65
N SER A 351 -8.83 17.40 -32.66
CA SER A 351 -7.85 17.51 -33.73
C SER A 351 -8.08 18.77 -34.55
N TRP A 352 -7.04 19.55 -34.78
CA TRP A 352 -7.11 20.76 -35.60
C TRP A 352 -5.81 20.95 -36.38
N SER A 353 -5.91 21.31 -37.65
CA SER A 353 -4.76 21.62 -38.49
C SER A 353 -4.92 22.99 -39.14
N PHE A 354 -3.79 23.66 -39.36
CA PHE A 354 -3.77 24.94 -40.05
C PHE A 354 -4.07 24.74 -41.54
N THR A 355 -5.31 25.05 -41.93
CA THR A 355 -5.79 25.02 -43.32
C THR A 355 -6.02 26.42 -43.87
N THR A 356 -5.98 26.56 -45.20
CA THR A 356 -6.21 27.82 -45.92
C THR A 356 -7.61 28.40 -45.67
N HIS A 357 -8.61 27.56 -45.42
CA HIS A 357 -9.96 28.01 -45.08
C HIS A 357 -10.04 28.56 -43.66
N GLU A 358 -10.52 29.79 -43.52
CA GLU A 358 -10.73 30.47 -42.24
C GLU A 358 -11.91 29.87 -41.47
N LYS A 359 -11.60 28.89 -40.63
CA LYS A 359 -12.53 28.30 -39.66
C LYS A 359 -12.08 28.61 -38.23
N VAL A 360 -13.05 28.70 -37.33
CA VAL A 360 -12.82 28.78 -35.87
C VAL A 360 -11.95 27.62 -35.44
N VAL A 361 -10.95 27.90 -34.60
CA VAL A 361 -10.23 26.83 -33.88
C VAL A 361 -11.19 26.24 -32.86
N PRO A 362 -11.54 24.95 -32.92
CA PRO A 362 -12.52 24.38 -31.99
C PRO A 362 -12.00 24.47 -30.54
N PRO A 363 -12.81 24.96 -29.58
CA PRO A 363 -12.37 25.07 -28.20
C PRO A 363 -12.22 23.67 -27.59
N ALA A 364 -11.12 23.45 -26.87
CA ALA A 364 -10.98 22.25 -26.05
C ALA A 364 -12.03 22.24 -24.93
N LEU A 365 -12.50 21.05 -24.56
CA LEU A 365 -13.24 20.89 -23.32
C LEU A 365 -12.28 21.16 -22.14
N PRO A 366 -12.76 21.74 -21.02
CA PRO A 366 -11.95 21.89 -19.82
C PRO A 366 -11.36 20.53 -19.40
N PRO A 367 -10.02 20.40 -19.28
CA PRO A 367 -9.40 19.14 -18.90
C PRO A 367 -9.88 18.69 -17.51
N ALA A 368 -10.53 17.55 -17.42
CA ALA A 368 -10.88 16.92 -16.14
C ALA A 368 -9.66 16.29 -15.46
N TYR A 369 -8.60 16.00 -16.23
CA TYR A 369 -7.31 15.52 -15.77
C TYR A 369 -6.21 16.30 -16.46
N SER A 370 -5.24 16.77 -15.68
CA SER A 370 -3.97 17.33 -16.15
C SER A 370 -2.87 16.97 -15.16
N GLN A 371 -1.66 16.73 -15.65
CA GLN A 371 -0.52 16.37 -14.80
C GLN A 371 0.67 17.30 -15.03
N ILE A 372 1.41 17.55 -13.95
CA ILE A 372 2.62 18.39 -13.92
C ILE A 372 3.78 17.50 -13.45
N PRO A 373 4.85 17.33 -14.25
CA PRO A 373 5.97 16.47 -13.89
C PRO A 373 6.90 17.12 -12.86
N PHE A 374 7.47 16.29 -12.00
CA PHE A 374 8.51 16.62 -11.03
C PHE A 374 9.45 15.43 -10.87
N TYR A 375 10.69 15.71 -10.50
CA TYR A 375 11.63 14.69 -10.04
C TYR A 375 11.95 14.90 -8.58
N LEU A 376 11.91 13.80 -7.83
CA LEU A 376 12.28 13.73 -6.43
C LEU A 376 13.69 13.16 -6.28
N ILE A 377 14.43 13.58 -5.25
CA ILE A 377 15.79 13.14 -4.90
C ILE A 377 15.92 12.84 -3.40
N ASP A 378 17.05 12.23 -3.03
CA ASP A 378 17.40 11.85 -1.66
C ASP A 378 16.37 10.92 -1.00
N LEU A 379 15.73 10.07 -1.80
CA LEU A 379 14.75 9.07 -1.36
C LEU A 379 15.42 7.71 -1.22
N ILE A 380 16.32 7.58 -0.24
CA ILE A 380 17.04 6.34 0.04
C ILE A 380 16.27 5.55 1.11
N ASP A 381 16.04 6.15 2.28
CA ASP A 381 15.42 5.47 3.40
C ASP A 381 13.90 5.65 3.44
N THR A 382 13.19 4.61 3.92
CA THR A 382 11.73 4.64 4.10
C THR A 382 11.24 5.80 4.98
N PRO A 383 11.85 6.14 6.15
CA PRO A 383 11.41 7.28 6.95
C PRO A 383 11.50 8.61 6.22
N VAL A 384 12.49 8.77 5.32
CA VAL A 384 12.66 9.98 4.51
C VAL A 384 11.55 10.06 3.47
N ILE A 385 11.24 8.94 2.80
CA ILE A 385 10.14 8.85 1.84
C ILE A 385 8.80 9.18 2.51
N VAL A 386 8.51 8.62 3.69
CA VAL A 386 7.28 8.90 4.43
C VAL A 386 7.18 10.38 4.83
N LYS A 387 8.30 11.00 5.23
CA LYS A 387 8.35 12.44 5.53
C LYS A 387 8.07 13.28 4.27
N MET A 388 8.65 12.91 3.13
CA MET A 388 8.41 13.56 1.85
C MET A 388 6.93 13.45 1.44
N ILE A 389 6.33 12.26 1.53
CA ILE A 389 4.91 12.05 1.18
C ILE A 389 4.02 12.95 2.05
N ARG A 390 4.27 13.00 3.36
CA ARG A 390 3.50 13.84 4.29
C ARG A 390 3.59 15.33 3.94
N GLU A 391 4.80 15.81 3.61
CA GLU A 391 5.04 17.20 3.24
C GLU A 391 4.29 17.57 1.96
N ILE A 392 4.43 16.76 0.90
CA ILE A 392 3.76 17.02 -0.39
C ILE A 392 2.25 16.88 -0.27
N ARG A 393 1.74 15.87 0.44
CA ARG A 393 0.30 15.72 0.72
C ARG A 393 -0.27 16.94 1.45
N SER A 394 0.44 17.47 2.44
CA SER A 394 -0.02 18.68 3.16
C SER A 394 -0.16 19.91 2.25
N VAL A 395 0.72 20.05 1.25
CA VAL A 395 0.61 21.12 0.24
C VAL A 395 -0.60 20.86 -0.64
N CYS A 396 -0.79 19.62 -1.12
CA CYS A 396 -1.92 19.21 -1.94
C CYS A 396 -3.28 19.44 -1.25
N ASP A 397 -3.38 19.08 0.02
CA ASP A 397 -4.60 19.22 0.82
C ASP A 397 -4.97 20.71 1.00
N ARG A 398 -3.99 21.56 1.32
CA ARG A 398 -4.18 23.01 1.43
C ARG A 398 -4.72 23.64 0.13
N TYR A 399 -4.18 23.24 -1.04
CA TYR A 399 -4.69 23.76 -2.32
C TYR A 399 -6.04 23.15 -2.72
N THR A 400 -6.34 21.94 -2.24
CA THR A 400 -7.66 21.33 -2.42
C THR A 400 -8.73 22.13 -1.66
N GLU A 401 -8.43 22.60 -0.45
CA GLU A 401 -9.30 23.49 0.33
C GLU A 401 -9.52 24.86 -0.35
N LEU A 402 -8.50 25.38 -1.04
CA LEU A 402 -8.58 26.62 -1.83
C LEU A 402 -9.36 26.49 -3.16
N GLY A 403 -9.93 25.31 -3.43
CA GLY A 403 -10.74 25.08 -4.63
C GLY A 403 -9.95 24.59 -5.85
N LEU A 404 -8.71 24.13 -5.66
CA LEU A 404 -7.90 23.44 -6.68
C LEU A 404 -7.75 21.96 -6.33
N PRO A 405 -8.74 21.10 -6.64
CA PRO A 405 -8.67 19.66 -6.36
C PRO A 405 -7.48 19.01 -7.06
N ASN A 406 -6.58 18.44 -6.26
CA ASN A 406 -5.32 17.89 -6.75
C ASN A 406 -4.90 16.65 -5.95
N PHE A 407 -3.93 15.89 -6.47
CA PHE A 407 -3.26 14.83 -5.73
C PHE A 407 -1.88 14.51 -6.35
N PRO A 408 -0.90 14.08 -5.54
CA PRO A 408 0.37 13.58 -6.05
C PRO A 408 0.21 12.14 -6.56
N SER A 409 0.90 11.82 -7.64
CA SER A 409 0.98 10.49 -8.25
C SER A 409 2.43 10.13 -8.50
N GLY A 410 2.81 8.88 -8.31
CA GLY A 410 4.17 8.40 -8.54
C GLY A 410 4.43 7.08 -7.81
N VAL A 411 5.51 6.40 -8.19
CA VAL A 411 5.90 5.11 -7.61
C VAL A 411 6.07 5.21 -6.09
N ALA A 412 6.68 6.30 -5.61
CA ALA A 412 6.88 6.55 -4.19
C ALA A 412 5.54 6.62 -3.42
N PHE A 413 4.54 7.30 -3.97
CA PHE A 413 3.22 7.43 -3.34
C PHE A 413 2.45 6.12 -3.37
N ILE A 414 2.55 5.32 -4.43
CA ILE A 414 1.83 4.04 -4.53
C ILE A 414 2.32 3.03 -3.48
N PHE A 415 3.63 2.90 -3.30
CA PHE A 415 4.20 1.84 -2.45
C PHE A 415 4.44 2.26 -1.00
N TRP A 416 4.82 3.51 -0.73
CA TRP A 416 5.19 3.94 0.63
C TRP A 416 4.08 4.66 1.40
N GLU A 417 2.95 5.01 0.76
CA GLU A 417 1.83 5.66 1.43
C GLU A 417 1.19 4.79 2.52
N GLN A 418 1.22 3.46 2.37
CA GLN A 418 0.77 2.51 3.40
C GLN A 418 1.48 2.69 4.75
N TYR A 419 2.74 3.15 4.76
CA TYR A 419 3.49 3.39 5.99
C TYR A 419 2.99 4.59 6.78
N LEU A 420 2.18 5.48 6.18
CA LEU A 420 1.49 6.54 6.92
C LEU A 420 0.39 5.96 7.80
N SER A 421 -0.41 5.04 7.27
CA SER A 421 -1.54 4.41 7.97
C SER A 421 -1.14 3.30 8.94
N LEU A 422 0.08 2.74 8.82
CA LEU A 422 0.52 1.64 9.68
C LEU A 422 0.86 2.07 11.12
N ARG A 423 1.11 3.37 11.34
CA ARG A 423 1.47 3.92 12.66
C ARG A 423 0.33 4.67 13.34
N SER A 424 -0.63 5.18 12.56
CA SER A 424 -1.85 5.84 13.06
C SER A 424 -2.86 4.79 13.51
#